data_AF-A0A9D8LYG5-F1
#
_entry.id   AF-A0A9D8LYG5-F1
#
_cell.length_a   1.000
_cell.length_b   1.000
_cell.length_c   1.000
_cell.angle_alpha   90.00
_cell.angle_beta   90.00
_cell.angle_gamma   90.00
#
_symmetry.space_group_name_H-M   'P 1'
#
loop_
_entity.id
_entity.type
_entity.pdbx_description
1 polymer ?
#
loop_
_entity_poly.entity_id
_entity_poly.type
_entity_poly.pdbx_seq_one_letter_code
_entity_poly.pdbx_strand_id
1 'polypeptide(L)'
;MPAMDEFTDAVAMLYEAAAVPEVWPDAIARLAEIAGCTGGLLFAHTDQGTNWVASKTFAPVFERFLAQGWMERNARMAGLLAHGGSGFVTDLDLFSPEELEQVPLYTDFMRPEGYGWGTATHVRAASGENIVFTLERKFELGPVARREVEILDGIRPHLARAAVLASKLQMQRAQASLAAFEQAGSPAALIDGAGRVTAANPRFETLLGQIIIRARDKIALDDARANALLQKALSELRQDHLGDTRSIAVPRRDDRAAFILHVLPIRRQARDIFARAQAMLVVTSSDRRLRIETSLLCELYDLTRAEAAVARKLLEGLSVDEIATAHQVGRETIRSQLKRVLSKTGSQSQADFIRRLAPLAL
;
A
#
# COMPACT_ATOMS: atom_id res chain seq x y z
N MET A 1 14.41 -39.88 -5.31
CA MET A 1 13.29 -39.18 -4.66
C MET A 1 13.91 -38.05 -3.87
N PRO A 2 13.42 -36.80 -3.96
CA PRO A 2 13.65 -35.85 -2.88
C PRO A 2 13.27 -36.56 -1.58
N ALA A 3 14.07 -36.41 -0.52
CA ALA A 3 13.65 -36.97 0.75
C ALA A 3 12.27 -36.35 1.10
N MET A 4 11.31 -37.14 1.60
CA MET A 4 9.95 -36.67 1.96
C MET A 4 9.98 -35.38 2.79
N ASP A 5 11.07 -35.21 3.54
CA ASP A 5 11.40 -34.05 4.35
C ASP A 5 11.60 -32.78 3.52
N GLU A 6 12.29 -32.84 2.37
CA GLU A 6 12.56 -31.67 1.52
C GLU A 6 11.30 -31.07 0.90
N PHE A 7 10.35 -31.93 0.51
CA PHE A 7 9.04 -31.51 0.01
C PHE A 7 8.22 -30.83 1.12
N THR A 8 8.21 -31.43 2.31
CA THR A 8 7.46 -30.93 3.46
C THR A 8 7.99 -29.58 3.92
N ASP A 9 9.32 -29.42 3.97
CA ASP A 9 9.98 -28.17 4.33
C ASP A 9 9.68 -27.06 3.33
N ALA A 10 9.76 -27.34 2.03
CA ALA A 10 9.46 -26.34 1.00
C ALA A 10 7.99 -25.87 1.06
N VAL A 11 7.07 -26.80 1.34
CA VAL A 11 5.65 -26.47 1.56
C VAL A 11 5.46 -25.61 2.81
N ALA A 12 6.14 -25.92 3.91
CA ALA A 12 6.07 -25.14 5.14
C ALA A 12 6.56 -23.70 4.91
N MET A 13 7.69 -23.53 4.20
CA MET A 13 8.25 -22.22 3.86
C MET A 13 7.30 -21.39 2.98
N LEU A 14 6.53 -22.01 2.08
CA LEU A 14 5.53 -21.29 1.28
C LEU A 14 4.41 -20.70 2.16
N TYR A 15 3.94 -21.44 3.15
CA TYR A 15 2.92 -20.94 4.08
C TYR A 15 3.49 -19.91 5.05
N GLU A 16 4.73 -20.08 5.50
CA GLU A 16 5.43 -19.09 6.29
C GLU A 16 5.58 -17.78 5.50
N ALA A 17 6.01 -17.85 4.24
CA ALA A 17 6.13 -16.71 3.35
C ALA A 17 4.81 -15.99 3.08
N ALA A 18 3.68 -16.71 3.11
CA ALA A 18 2.36 -16.10 3.02
C ALA A 18 2.02 -15.24 4.25
N ALA A 19 2.52 -15.58 5.44
CA ALA A 19 2.35 -14.78 6.65
C ALA A 19 3.45 -13.71 6.83
N VAL A 20 4.67 -14.04 6.45
CA VAL A 20 5.90 -13.26 6.62
C VAL A 20 6.54 -13.07 5.24
N PRO A 21 6.19 -12.00 4.49
CA PRO A 21 6.66 -11.80 3.12
C PRO A 21 8.19 -11.83 2.99
N GLU A 22 8.91 -11.55 4.08
CA GLU A 22 10.36 -11.59 4.16
C GLU A 22 10.95 -12.95 3.78
N VAL A 23 10.19 -14.04 3.93
CA VAL A 23 10.63 -15.42 3.67
C VAL A 23 10.55 -15.80 2.19
N TRP A 24 9.83 -15.03 1.34
CA TRP A 24 9.67 -15.36 -0.08
C TRP A 24 10.99 -15.61 -0.84
N PRO A 25 12.03 -14.77 -0.73
CA PRO A 25 13.30 -15.02 -1.43
C PRO A 25 13.93 -16.37 -1.09
N ASP A 26 13.86 -16.77 0.18
CA ASP A 26 14.47 -18.02 0.66
C ASP A 26 13.58 -19.23 0.29
N ALA A 27 12.26 -19.08 0.34
CA ALA A 27 11.32 -20.11 -0.16
C ALA A 27 11.49 -20.36 -1.67
N ILE A 28 11.66 -19.30 -2.47
CA ILE A 28 11.94 -19.39 -3.91
C ILE A 28 13.29 -20.09 -4.15
N ALA A 29 14.33 -19.72 -3.40
CA ALA A 29 15.64 -20.34 -3.51
C ALA A 29 15.58 -21.85 -3.21
N ARG A 30 14.85 -22.24 -2.16
CA ARG A 30 14.68 -23.66 -1.79
C ARG A 30 13.96 -24.45 -2.89
N LEU A 31 12.93 -23.88 -3.50
CA LEU A 31 12.24 -24.51 -4.63
C LEU A 31 13.14 -24.61 -5.87
N ALA A 32 13.98 -23.61 -6.11
CA ALA A 32 14.98 -23.67 -7.16
C ALA A 32 15.94 -24.84 -6.94
N GLU A 33 16.49 -25.01 -5.74
CA GLU A 33 17.38 -26.13 -5.39
C GLU A 33 16.75 -27.50 -5.65
N ILE A 34 15.50 -27.70 -5.22
CA ILE A 34 14.75 -28.96 -5.42
C ILE A 34 14.60 -29.28 -6.91
N ALA A 35 14.39 -28.25 -7.74
CA ALA A 35 14.26 -28.39 -9.19
C ALA A 35 15.62 -28.41 -9.93
N GLY A 36 16.73 -28.32 -9.21
CA GLY A 36 18.06 -28.10 -9.79
C GLY A 36 18.22 -26.74 -10.49
N CYS A 37 17.31 -25.81 -10.30
CA CYS A 37 17.44 -24.44 -10.79
C CYS A 37 18.39 -23.63 -9.89
N THR A 38 18.91 -22.52 -10.42
CA THR A 38 19.90 -21.68 -9.73
C THR A 38 19.26 -20.53 -8.95
N GLY A 39 18.04 -20.18 -9.32
CA GLY A 39 17.23 -19.20 -8.62
C GLY A 39 15.85 -19.16 -9.23
N GLY A 40 15.06 -18.18 -8.80
CA GLY A 40 13.74 -17.97 -9.36
C GLY A 40 13.17 -16.63 -8.96
N LEU A 41 11.96 -16.39 -9.44
CA LEU A 41 11.17 -15.24 -9.08
C LEU A 41 9.67 -15.55 -9.06
N LEU A 42 8.96 -14.72 -8.31
CA LEU A 42 7.51 -14.66 -8.25
C LEU A 42 7.13 -13.23 -8.62
N PHE A 43 6.26 -13.06 -9.62
CA PHE A 43 5.85 -11.74 -10.07
C PHE A 43 4.39 -11.66 -10.48
N ALA A 44 3.82 -10.48 -10.31
CA ALA A 44 2.54 -10.08 -10.88
C ALA A 44 2.81 -8.91 -11.83
N HIS A 45 2.48 -9.10 -13.10
CA HIS A 45 2.57 -8.04 -14.10
C HIS A 45 1.17 -7.54 -14.45
N THR A 46 0.96 -6.24 -14.35
CA THR A 46 -0.30 -5.56 -14.65
C THR A 46 -0.02 -4.33 -15.50
N ASP A 47 -1.08 -3.69 -16.01
CA ASP A 47 -0.98 -2.36 -16.66
C ASP A 47 -0.31 -1.28 -15.79
N GLN A 48 -0.17 -1.54 -14.48
CA GLN A 48 0.43 -0.62 -13.51
C GLN A 48 1.91 -0.88 -13.25
N GLY A 49 2.49 -1.91 -13.88
CA GLY A 49 3.87 -2.33 -13.71
C GLY A 49 4.02 -3.74 -13.16
N THR A 50 5.25 -4.10 -12.81
CA THR A 50 5.62 -5.42 -12.31
C THR A 50 5.95 -5.37 -10.83
N ASN A 51 5.14 -6.04 -10.01
CA ASN A 51 5.50 -6.37 -8.64
C ASN A 51 6.21 -7.71 -8.64
N TRP A 52 7.34 -7.83 -7.96
CA TRP A 52 8.15 -9.04 -7.99
C TRP A 52 8.94 -9.25 -6.71
N VAL A 53 9.27 -10.52 -6.46
CA VAL A 53 10.22 -10.96 -5.45
C VAL A 53 11.04 -12.08 -6.07
N ALA A 54 12.34 -12.08 -5.86
CA ALA A 54 13.23 -13.09 -6.39
C ALA A 54 14.15 -13.63 -5.32
N SER A 55 14.67 -14.83 -5.55
CA SER A 55 15.83 -15.34 -4.82
C SER A 55 17.01 -14.36 -4.92
N LYS A 56 17.84 -14.29 -3.88
CA LYS A 56 19.01 -13.37 -3.84
C LYS A 56 19.93 -13.54 -5.06
N THR A 57 20.10 -14.77 -5.53
CA THR A 57 20.94 -15.11 -6.68
C THR A 57 20.39 -14.58 -8.00
N PHE A 58 19.05 -14.52 -8.15
CA PHE A 58 18.42 -14.12 -9.41
C PHE A 58 17.98 -12.65 -9.45
N ALA A 59 17.80 -12.00 -8.29
CA ALA A 59 17.34 -10.61 -8.22
C ALA A 59 18.13 -9.62 -9.10
N PRO A 60 19.48 -9.62 -9.13
CA PRO A 60 20.24 -8.68 -9.97
C PRO A 60 20.02 -8.91 -11.47
N VAL A 61 19.77 -10.15 -11.89
CA VAL A 61 19.48 -10.49 -13.29
C VAL A 61 18.10 -9.97 -13.66
N PHE A 62 17.12 -10.16 -12.78
CA PHE A 62 15.76 -9.68 -13.03
C PHE A 62 15.65 -8.14 -13.02
N GLU A 63 16.47 -7.45 -12.22
CA GLU A 63 16.58 -5.99 -12.29
C GLU A 63 17.05 -5.51 -13.67
N ARG A 64 18.07 -6.16 -14.25
CA ARG A 64 18.52 -5.87 -15.62
C ARG A 64 17.47 -6.23 -16.66
N PHE A 65 16.75 -7.34 -16.46
CA PHE A 65 15.63 -7.76 -17.31
C PHE A 65 14.56 -6.66 -17.39
N LEU A 66 14.17 -6.09 -16.25
CA LEU A 66 13.22 -4.98 -16.19
C LEU A 66 13.78 -3.70 -16.81
N ALA A 67 15.01 -3.33 -16.48
CA ALA A 67 15.64 -2.09 -16.98
C ALA A 67 15.77 -2.06 -18.51
N GLN A 68 15.93 -3.22 -19.15
CA GLN A 68 16.02 -3.35 -20.61
C GLN A 68 14.65 -3.58 -21.29
N GLY A 69 13.55 -3.50 -20.54
CA GLY A 69 12.20 -3.65 -21.09
C GLY A 69 11.88 -5.04 -21.62
N TRP A 70 12.52 -6.09 -21.07
CA TRP A 70 12.24 -7.47 -21.50
C TRP A 70 10.88 -7.99 -21.03
N MET A 71 10.30 -7.39 -19.97
CA MET A 71 8.99 -7.78 -19.48
C MET A 71 7.88 -7.57 -20.51
N GLU A 72 7.91 -6.44 -21.22
CA GLU A 72 6.92 -6.11 -22.27
C GLU A 72 7.06 -6.99 -23.51
N ARG A 73 8.23 -7.61 -23.70
CA ARG A 73 8.59 -8.47 -24.85
C ARG A 73 8.83 -9.92 -24.44
N ASN A 74 8.31 -10.33 -23.29
CA ASN A 74 8.58 -11.65 -22.74
C ASN A 74 7.82 -12.72 -23.53
N ALA A 75 8.54 -13.39 -24.43
CA ALA A 75 7.99 -14.44 -25.30
C ALA A 75 7.37 -15.62 -24.53
N ARG A 76 7.78 -15.88 -23.28
CA ARG A 76 7.26 -17.00 -22.48
C ARG A 76 5.82 -16.78 -22.00
N MET A 77 5.39 -15.53 -21.86
CA MET A 77 4.12 -15.19 -21.18
C MET A 77 2.89 -15.74 -21.90
N ALA A 78 2.83 -15.59 -23.23
CA ALA A 78 1.68 -16.05 -24.00
C ALA A 78 1.51 -17.57 -23.92
N GLY A 79 2.60 -18.32 -24.10
CA GLY A 79 2.60 -19.78 -23.99
C GLY A 79 2.25 -20.27 -22.58
N LEU A 80 2.83 -19.65 -21.54
CA LEU A 80 2.53 -19.97 -20.15
C LEU A 80 1.04 -19.78 -19.80
N LEU A 81 0.42 -18.68 -20.25
CA LEU A 81 -1.00 -18.41 -20.01
C LEU A 81 -1.90 -19.35 -20.82
N ALA A 82 -1.52 -19.69 -22.05
CA ALA A 82 -2.25 -20.62 -22.90
C ALA A 82 -2.27 -22.06 -22.34
N HIS A 83 -1.22 -22.46 -21.60
CA HIS A 83 -1.15 -23.78 -20.95
C HIS A 83 -2.13 -23.94 -19.76
N GLY A 84 -2.88 -22.88 -19.42
CA GLY A 84 -4.05 -22.96 -18.51
C GLY A 84 -3.74 -23.21 -17.04
N GLY A 85 -2.46 -23.27 -16.66
CA GLY A 85 -2.05 -23.42 -15.26
C GLY A 85 -2.57 -24.72 -14.66
N SER A 86 -2.34 -25.85 -15.31
CA SER A 86 -2.54 -27.18 -14.70
C SER A 86 -1.29 -27.66 -13.95
N GLY A 87 -0.11 -27.28 -14.43
CA GLY A 87 1.19 -27.63 -13.87
C GLY A 87 2.28 -26.59 -14.16
N PHE A 88 3.52 -27.02 -14.01
CA PHE A 88 4.71 -26.32 -14.46
C PHE A 88 5.00 -26.64 -15.93
N VAL A 89 5.42 -25.62 -16.67
CA VAL A 89 5.86 -25.72 -18.07
C VAL A 89 7.35 -25.39 -18.14
N THR A 90 8.07 -26.08 -19.02
CA THR A 90 9.48 -25.83 -19.34
C THR A 90 9.59 -25.01 -20.61
N ASP A 91 10.78 -24.48 -20.93
CA ASP A 91 10.98 -23.77 -22.20
C ASP A 91 10.69 -24.67 -23.41
N LEU A 92 10.95 -25.98 -23.30
CA LEU A 92 10.69 -26.98 -24.35
C LEU A 92 9.21 -27.35 -24.50
N ASP A 93 8.38 -27.02 -23.50
CA ASP A 93 6.92 -27.12 -23.65
C ASP A 93 6.34 -25.90 -24.39
N LEU A 94 7.10 -24.79 -24.43
CA LEU A 94 6.69 -23.53 -25.05
C LEU A 94 7.26 -23.33 -26.45
N PHE A 95 8.45 -23.86 -26.71
CA PHE A 95 9.21 -23.66 -27.93
C PHE A 95 9.93 -24.95 -28.32
N SER A 96 10.03 -25.21 -29.62
CA SER A 96 10.99 -26.19 -30.15
C SER A 96 12.44 -25.72 -29.93
N PRO A 97 13.43 -26.63 -29.89
CA PRO A 97 14.84 -26.27 -29.82
C PRO A 97 15.27 -25.28 -30.90
N GLU A 98 14.76 -25.44 -32.13
CA GLU A 98 15.07 -24.57 -33.27
C GLU A 98 14.47 -23.16 -33.09
N GLU A 99 13.26 -23.05 -32.53
CA GLU A 99 12.65 -21.76 -32.22
C GLU A 99 13.41 -21.02 -31.12
N LEU A 100 13.88 -21.71 -30.08
CA LEU A 100 14.65 -21.10 -29.00
C LEU A 100 15.91 -20.37 -29.48
N GLU A 101 16.54 -20.86 -30.55
CA GLU A 101 17.70 -20.21 -31.19
C GLU A 101 17.36 -18.87 -31.87
N GLN A 102 16.07 -18.58 -32.08
CA GLN A 102 15.61 -17.38 -32.77
C GLN A 102 14.87 -16.40 -31.85
N VAL A 103 14.52 -16.81 -30.63
CA VAL A 103 13.79 -15.97 -29.69
C VAL A 103 14.75 -14.97 -29.04
N PRO A 104 14.57 -13.64 -29.24
CA PRO A 104 15.49 -12.61 -28.72
C PRO A 104 15.69 -12.65 -27.21
N LEU A 105 14.65 -13.05 -26.46
CA LEU A 105 14.75 -13.23 -25.01
C LEU A 105 15.89 -14.20 -24.64
N TYR A 106 16.10 -15.28 -25.40
CA TYR A 106 17.15 -16.26 -25.11
C TYR A 106 18.49 -15.82 -25.68
N THR A 107 18.54 -15.41 -26.94
CA THR A 107 19.79 -15.07 -27.63
C THR A 107 20.43 -13.80 -27.09
N ASP A 108 19.62 -12.78 -26.79
CA ASP A 108 20.13 -11.43 -26.52
C ASP A 108 20.18 -11.13 -25.01
N PHE A 109 19.49 -11.92 -24.17
CA PHE A 109 19.44 -11.69 -22.73
C PHE A 109 19.75 -12.92 -21.88
N MET A 110 18.93 -13.98 -21.92
CA MET A 110 19.08 -15.09 -20.96
C MET A 110 20.43 -15.79 -21.08
N ARG A 111 20.87 -16.12 -22.31
CA ARG A 111 22.16 -16.79 -22.56
C ARG A 111 23.37 -15.92 -22.19
N PRO A 112 23.43 -14.63 -22.56
CA PRO A 112 24.45 -13.71 -22.05
C PRO A 112 24.52 -13.63 -20.50
N GLU A 113 23.39 -13.78 -19.80
CA GLU A 113 23.32 -13.83 -18.33
C GLU A 113 23.68 -15.23 -17.75
N GLY A 114 24.03 -16.18 -18.62
CA GLY A 114 24.37 -17.56 -18.31
C GLY A 114 23.17 -18.48 -18.06
N TYR A 115 21.95 -17.98 -18.25
CA TYR A 115 20.70 -18.74 -18.14
C TYR A 115 20.21 -19.19 -19.51
N GLY A 116 19.22 -20.06 -19.57
CA GLY A 116 18.66 -20.50 -20.84
C GLY A 116 17.66 -21.62 -20.74
N TRP A 117 17.54 -22.19 -19.54
CA TRP A 117 16.53 -23.16 -19.20
C TRP A 117 15.78 -22.70 -17.97
N GLY A 118 14.55 -23.15 -17.79
CA GLY A 118 13.72 -22.81 -16.67
C GLY A 118 12.40 -23.54 -16.70
N THR A 119 11.63 -23.30 -15.66
CA THR A 119 10.27 -23.80 -15.57
C THR A 119 9.39 -22.79 -14.85
N ALA A 120 8.16 -22.65 -15.31
CA ALA A 120 7.23 -21.68 -14.78
C ALA A 120 5.84 -22.26 -14.58
N THR A 121 5.11 -21.70 -13.62
CA THR A 121 3.67 -21.89 -13.50
C THR A 121 3.03 -20.54 -13.21
N HIS A 122 1.71 -20.48 -13.32
CA HIS A 122 0.95 -19.35 -12.83
C HIS A 122 -0.20 -19.81 -11.94
N VAL A 123 -0.51 -18.95 -10.97
CA VAL A 123 -1.65 -19.10 -10.06
C VAL A 123 -2.44 -17.80 -10.07
N ARG A 124 -3.76 -17.91 -9.91
CA ARG A 124 -4.61 -16.74 -9.83
C ARG A 124 -4.77 -16.32 -8.37
N ALA A 125 -4.40 -15.08 -8.06
CA ALA A 125 -4.63 -14.50 -6.75
C ALA A 125 -6.13 -14.29 -6.49
N ALA A 126 -6.50 -14.14 -5.22
CA ALA A 126 -7.88 -13.78 -4.85
C ALA A 126 -8.29 -12.40 -5.42
N SER A 127 -7.32 -11.52 -5.68
CA SER A 127 -7.52 -10.22 -6.33
C SER A 127 -7.86 -10.34 -7.82
N GLY A 128 -7.72 -11.52 -8.42
CA GLY A 128 -7.95 -11.78 -9.84
C GLY A 128 -6.70 -11.68 -10.72
N GLU A 129 -5.58 -11.20 -10.19
CA GLU A 129 -4.29 -11.08 -10.88
C GLU A 129 -3.63 -12.45 -11.07
N ASN A 130 -2.90 -12.61 -12.19
CA ASN A 130 -2.07 -13.77 -12.42
C ASN A 130 -0.70 -13.54 -11.79
N ILE A 131 -0.32 -14.44 -10.90
CA ILE A 131 1.00 -14.47 -10.29
C ILE A 131 1.77 -15.59 -10.96
N VAL A 132 2.87 -15.22 -11.60
CA VAL A 132 3.78 -16.14 -12.27
C VAL A 132 4.90 -16.48 -11.31
N PHE A 133 5.19 -17.77 -11.20
CA PHE A 133 6.35 -18.29 -10.50
C PHE A 133 7.25 -18.94 -11.53
N THR A 134 8.51 -18.52 -11.61
CA THR A 134 9.50 -19.10 -12.50
C THR A 134 10.77 -19.46 -11.74
N LEU A 135 11.36 -20.58 -12.11
CA LEU A 135 12.65 -21.07 -11.64
C LEU A 135 13.59 -21.12 -12.84
N GLU A 136 14.73 -20.47 -12.71
CA GLU A 136 15.67 -20.25 -13.80
C GLU A 136 16.94 -21.07 -13.57
N ARG A 137 17.37 -21.77 -14.62
CA ARG A 137 18.49 -22.71 -14.63
C ARG A 137 19.56 -22.26 -15.61
N LYS A 138 20.81 -22.51 -15.25
CA LYS A 138 21.97 -22.20 -16.09
C LYS A 138 21.93 -22.99 -17.39
N PHE A 139 22.32 -22.34 -18.49
CA PHE A 139 22.28 -22.92 -19.82
C PHE A 139 23.17 -24.17 -19.94
N GLU A 140 24.36 -24.12 -19.34
CA GLU A 140 25.35 -25.22 -19.34
C GLU A 140 24.87 -26.50 -18.65
N LEU A 141 23.85 -26.40 -17.78
CA LEU A 141 23.31 -27.52 -17.02
C LEU A 141 22.21 -28.29 -17.78
N GLY A 142 21.89 -27.85 -19.01
CA GLY A 142 20.84 -28.42 -19.84
C GLY A 142 19.42 -28.18 -19.35
N PRO A 143 18.41 -28.65 -20.11
CA PRO A 143 16.99 -28.45 -19.81
C PRO A 143 16.59 -28.98 -18.42
N VAL A 144 15.53 -28.39 -17.85
CA VAL A 144 14.90 -28.92 -16.65
C VAL A 144 14.32 -30.30 -16.97
N ALA A 145 14.71 -31.32 -16.23
CA ALA A 145 14.26 -32.68 -16.50
C ALA A 145 12.82 -32.90 -15.99
N ARG A 146 12.12 -33.85 -16.63
CA ARG A 146 10.69 -34.07 -16.37
C ARG A 146 10.39 -34.49 -14.93
N ARG A 147 11.30 -35.25 -14.31
CA ARG A 147 11.19 -35.67 -12.90
C ARG A 147 11.15 -34.46 -11.96
N GLU A 148 11.90 -33.40 -12.24
CA GLU A 148 11.90 -32.17 -11.44
C GLU A 148 10.57 -31.42 -11.61
N VAL A 149 10.03 -31.38 -12.82
CA VAL A 149 8.70 -30.81 -13.09
C VAL A 149 7.60 -31.55 -12.33
N GLU A 150 7.64 -32.88 -12.28
CA GLU A 150 6.65 -33.69 -11.53
C GLU A 150 6.68 -33.40 -10.02
N ILE A 151 7.85 -33.12 -9.45
CA ILE A 151 7.97 -32.71 -8.04
C ILE A 151 7.33 -31.33 -7.84
N LEU A 152 7.62 -30.38 -8.73
CA LEU A 152 7.06 -29.03 -8.68
C LEU A 152 5.54 -29.03 -8.87
N ASP A 153 5.00 -29.91 -9.71
CA ASP A 153 3.56 -30.11 -9.88
C ASP A 153 2.89 -30.54 -8.57
N GLY A 154 3.57 -31.34 -7.73
CA GLY A 154 3.10 -31.66 -6.38
C GLY A 154 3.08 -30.46 -5.42
N ILE A 155 4.01 -29.51 -5.60
CA ILE A 155 4.11 -28.29 -4.77
C ILE A 155 3.10 -27.22 -5.22
N ARG A 156 2.77 -27.19 -6.51
CA ARG A 156 1.93 -26.16 -7.13
C ARG A 156 0.61 -25.86 -6.40
N PRO A 157 -0.19 -26.84 -5.92
CA PRO A 157 -1.41 -26.56 -5.15
C PRO A 157 -1.12 -25.80 -3.84
N HIS A 158 0.03 -26.04 -3.22
CA HIS A 158 0.47 -25.33 -2.02
C HIS A 158 0.88 -23.89 -2.34
N LEU A 159 1.58 -23.68 -3.46
CA LEU A 159 1.90 -22.34 -3.96
C LEU A 159 0.63 -21.53 -4.22
N ALA A 160 -0.39 -22.11 -4.87
CA ALA A 160 -1.67 -21.46 -5.10
C ALA A 160 -2.39 -21.08 -3.80
N ARG A 161 -2.41 -21.99 -2.82
CA ARG A 161 -3.01 -21.72 -1.50
C ARG A 161 -2.25 -20.65 -0.72
N ALA A 162 -0.92 -20.69 -0.72
CA ALA A 162 -0.07 -19.69 -0.09
C ALA A 162 -0.29 -18.30 -0.72
N ALA A 163 -0.41 -18.22 -2.05
CA ALA A 163 -0.72 -16.98 -2.75
C ALA A 163 -2.07 -16.39 -2.34
N VAL A 164 -3.12 -17.21 -2.29
CA VAL A 164 -4.46 -16.79 -1.82
C VAL A 164 -4.43 -16.34 -0.36
N LEU A 165 -3.71 -17.07 0.50
CA LEU A 165 -3.55 -16.74 1.92
C LEU A 165 -2.85 -15.39 2.09
N ALA A 166 -1.73 -15.19 1.39
CA ALA A 166 -0.97 -13.94 1.43
C ALA A 166 -1.84 -12.74 1.03
N SER A 167 -2.58 -12.84 -0.09
CA SER A 167 -3.52 -11.79 -0.51
C SER A 167 -4.58 -11.47 0.56
N LYS A 168 -5.13 -12.48 1.25
CA LYS A 168 -6.14 -12.29 2.30
C LYS A 168 -5.55 -11.61 3.53
N LEU A 169 -4.42 -12.09 4.04
CA LEU A 169 -3.75 -11.49 5.21
C LEU A 169 -3.42 -10.03 4.97
N GLN A 170 -2.98 -9.71 3.76
CA GLN A 170 -2.68 -8.34 3.41
C GLN A 170 -3.91 -7.44 3.31
N MET A 171 -5.00 -7.94 2.72
CA MET A 171 -6.27 -7.22 2.71
C MET A 171 -6.73 -6.92 4.15
N GLN A 172 -6.56 -7.87 5.07
CA GLN A 172 -6.85 -7.66 6.49
C GLN A 172 -5.92 -6.61 7.13
N ARG A 173 -4.61 -6.63 6.85
CA ARG A 173 -3.66 -5.60 7.33
C ARG A 173 -4.00 -4.20 6.81
N ALA A 174 -4.42 -4.10 5.55
CA ALA A 174 -4.88 -2.88 4.92
C ALA A 174 -6.14 -2.32 5.61
N GLN A 175 -7.12 -3.19 5.87
CA GLN A 175 -8.34 -2.82 6.61
C GLN A 175 -8.05 -2.40 8.05
N ALA A 176 -7.19 -3.13 8.76
CA ALA A 176 -6.78 -2.80 10.13
C ALA A 176 -6.09 -1.44 10.20
N SER A 177 -5.21 -1.14 9.22
CA SER A 177 -4.57 0.18 9.10
C SER A 177 -5.60 1.29 8.94
N LEU A 178 -6.56 1.12 8.02
CA LEU A 178 -7.64 2.12 7.80
C LEU A 178 -8.53 2.30 9.05
N ALA A 179 -8.82 1.21 9.76
CA ALA A 179 -9.59 1.25 11.01
C ALA A 179 -8.83 2.02 12.11
N ALA A 180 -7.51 1.89 12.19
CA ALA A 180 -6.70 2.67 13.13
C ALA A 180 -6.77 4.18 12.83
N PHE A 181 -6.72 4.58 11.56
CA PHE A 181 -6.93 6.00 11.18
C PHE A 181 -8.35 6.49 11.46
N GLU A 182 -9.37 5.64 11.25
CA GLU A 182 -10.75 5.96 11.60
C GLU A 182 -10.91 6.22 13.10
N GLN A 183 -10.33 5.36 13.95
CA GLN A 183 -10.31 5.52 15.40
C GLN A 183 -9.54 6.78 15.84
N ALA A 184 -8.45 7.11 15.16
CA ALA A 184 -7.68 8.34 15.38
C ALA A 184 -8.37 9.61 14.84
N GLY A 185 -9.55 9.48 14.21
CA GLY A 185 -10.31 10.60 13.67
C GLY A 185 -9.78 11.16 12.34
N SER A 186 -8.84 10.48 11.71
CA SER A 186 -8.20 10.92 10.46
C SER A 186 -8.85 10.26 9.23
N PRO A 187 -9.33 11.04 8.25
CA PRO A 187 -9.74 10.49 6.95
C PRO A 187 -8.54 9.88 6.23
N ALA A 188 -8.67 8.63 5.80
CA ALA A 188 -7.60 7.90 5.12
C ALA A 188 -8.11 6.99 3.98
N ALA A 189 -7.29 6.83 2.95
CA ALA A 189 -7.54 5.92 1.84
C ALA A 189 -6.25 5.25 1.35
N LEU A 190 -6.39 4.06 0.78
CA LEU A 190 -5.31 3.33 0.12
C LEU A 190 -5.46 3.47 -1.39
N ILE A 191 -4.35 3.73 -2.07
CA ILE A 191 -4.31 3.85 -3.53
C ILE A 191 -3.31 2.88 -4.15
N ASP A 192 -3.63 2.39 -5.35
CA ASP A 192 -2.72 1.59 -6.18
C ASP A 192 -1.73 2.46 -6.97
N GLY A 193 -0.85 1.82 -7.75
CA GLY A 193 0.13 2.53 -8.57
C GLY A 193 -0.51 3.40 -9.66
N ALA A 194 -1.68 3.05 -10.17
CA ALA A 194 -2.40 3.88 -11.13
C ALA A 194 -3.12 5.08 -10.49
N GLY A 195 -3.04 5.24 -9.16
CA GLY A 195 -3.75 6.27 -8.40
C GLY A 195 -5.23 5.97 -8.23
N ARG A 196 -5.63 4.70 -8.26
CA ARG A 196 -7.00 4.27 -8.01
C ARG A 196 -7.20 4.02 -6.52
N VAL A 197 -8.34 4.45 -5.98
CA VAL A 197 -8.70 4.18 -4.59
C VAL A 197 -9.08 2.70 -4.46
N THR A 198 -8.29 1.95 -3.69
CA THR A 198 -8.49 0.51 -3.46
C THR A 198 -9.30 0.22 -2.21
N ALA A 199 -9.21 1.11 -1.22
CA ALA A 199 -10.01 1.10 0.01
C ALA A 199 -9.98 2.48 0.65
N ALA A 200 -11.02 2.84 1.41
CA ALA A 200 -11.10 4.09 2.16
C ALA A 200 -11.81 3.85 3.49
N ASN A 201 -11.53 4.68 4.50
CA ASN A 201 -12.33 4.70 5.72
C ASN A 201 -13.56 5.61 5.56
N PRO A 202 -14.61 5.43 6.37
CA PRO A 202 -15.84 6.23 6.27
C PRO A 202 -15.59 7.75 6.34
N ARG A 203 -14.63 8.20 7.16
CA ARG A 203 -14.25 9.63 7.21
C ARG A 203 -13.72 10.16 5.89
N PHE A 204 -12.94 9.39 5.15
CA PHE A 204 -12.44 9.80 3.84
C PHE A 204 -13.58 9.99 2.84
N GLU A 205 -14.60 9.13 2.90
CA GLU A 205 -15.78 9.24 2.05
C GLU A 205 -16.59 10.52 2.31
N THR A 206 -16.56 11.07 3.54
CA THR A 206 -17.20 12.37 3.83
C THR A 206 -16.57 13.55 3.09
N LEU A 207 -15.35 13.39 2.54
CA LEU A 207 -14.65 14.39 1.76
C LEU A 207 -14.98 14.32 0.26
N LEU A 208 -15.81 13.34 -0.15
CA LEU A 208 -16.27 13.23 -1.52
C LEU A 208 -16.98 14.52 -1.94
N GLY A 209 -16.51 15.09 -3.04
CA GLY A 209 -16.88 16.41 -3.51
C GLY A 209 -15.68 17.35 -3.61
N GLN A 210 -14.81 17.44 -2.60
CA GLN A 210 -13.50 18.11 -2.74
C GLN A 210 -12.46 17.13 -3.27
N ILE A 211 -12.58 15.87 -2.83
CA ILE A 211 -11.91 14.71 -3.42
C ILE A 211 -12.90 14.09 -4.41
N ILE A 212 -12.43 13.87 -5.64
CA ILE A 212 -13.22 13.32 -6.73
C ILE A 212 -12.65 11.95 -7.06
N ILE A 213 -13.50 10.93 -7.05
CA ILE A 213 -13.19 9.63 -7.63
C ILE A 213 -13.72 9.64 -9.07
N ARG A 214 -12.82 9.69 -10.05
CA ARG A 214 -13.14 9.70 -11.48
C ARG A 214 -13.35 8.29 -12.01
N ALA A 215 -13.66 8.18 -13.31
CA ALA A 215 -13.74 6.89 -13.99
C ALA A 215 -12.53 6.00 -13.72
N ARG A 216 -12.78 4.70 -13.50
CA ARG A 216 -11.79 3.68 -13.09
C ARG A 216 -11.16 3.97 -11.72
N ASP A 217 -11.95 4.53 -10.80
CA ASP A 217 -11.61 4.78 -9.39
C ASP A 217 -10.41 5.73 -9.15
N LYS A 218 -10.04 6.52 -10.17
CA LYS A 218 -8.88 7.41 -10.11
C LYS A 218 -9.14 8.61 -9.21
N ILE A 219 -8.25 8.84 -8.26
CA ILE A 219 -8.36 10.01 -7.39
C ILE A 219 -7.95 11.30 -8.11
N ALA A 220 -8.73 12.34 -7.87
CA ALA A 220 -8.45 13.71 -8.25
C ALA A 220 -8.91 14.67 -7.14
N LEU A 221 -8.38 15.89 -7.20
CA LEU A 221 -8.86 17.01 -6.38
C LEU A 221 -9.66 17.96 -7.26
N ASP A 222 -10.66 18.60 -6.65
CA ASP A 222 -11.51 19.59 -7.32
C ASP A 222 -10.76 20.91 -7.58
N ASP A 223 -9.78 21.27 -6.74
CA ASP A 223 -8.87 22.39 -6.99
C ASP A 223 -7.81 22.04 -8.05
N ALA A 224 -7.70 22.86 -9.10
CA ALA A 224 -6.83 22.57 -10.24
C ALA A 224 -5.34 22.54 -9.87
N ARG A 225 -4.88 23.45 -9.00
CA ARG A 225 -3.48 23.54 -8.58
C ARG A 225 -3.10 22.37 -7.69
N ALA A 226 -3.93 22.07 -6.68
CA ALA A 226 -3.74 20.93 -5.80
C ALA A 226 -3.82 19.61 -6.58
N ASN A 227 -4.73 19.50 -7.54
CA ASN A 227 -4.83 18.33 -8.40
C ASN A 227 -3.56 18.15 -9.25
N ALA A 228 -2.99 19.21 -9.82
CA ALA A 228 -1.72 19.11 -10.57
C ALA A 228 -0.58 18.58 -9.69
N LEU A 229 -0.49 19.04 -8.43
CA LEU A 229 0.46 18.54 -7.45
C LEU A 229 0.22 17.06 -7.11
N LEU A 230 -1.04 16.66 -6.94
CA LEU A 230 -1.42 15.26 -6.70
C LEU A 230 -1.02 14.38 -7.88
N GLN A 231 -1.37 14.76 -9.11
CA GLN A 231 -1.03 13.97 -10.29
C GLN A 231 0.49 13.85 -10.48
N LYS A 232 1.25 14.90 -10.14
CA LYS A 232 2.73 14.84 -10.12
C LYS A 232 3.22 13.83 -9.08
N ALA A 233 2.72 13.88 -7.84
CA ALA A 233 3.09 12.93 -6.79
C ALA A 233 2.74 11.48 -7.15
N LEU A 234 1.57 11.24 -7.76
CA LEU A 234 1.17 9.92 -8.25
C LEU A 234 2.06 9.43 -9.40
N SER A 235 2.52 10.34 -10.27
CA SER A 235 3.47 9.99 -11.33
C SER A 235 4.85 9.64 -10.79
N GLU A 236 5.34 10.37 -9.79
CA GLU A 236 6.59 10.07 -9.07
C GLU A 236 6.48 8.72 -8.32
N LEU A 237 5.31 8.42 -7.73
CA LEU A 237 5.04 7.14 -7.07
C LEU A 237 5.14 5.97 -8.03
N ARG A 238 4.56 6.09 -9.24
CA ARG A 238 4.65 5.05 -10.29
C ARG A 238 6.06 4.73 -10.74
N GLN A 239 6.92 5.73 -10.71
CA GLN A 239 8.33 5.61 -11.10
C GLN A 239 9.22 5.19 -9.92
N ASP A 240 8.64 4.90 -8.76
CA ASP A 240 9.37 4.62 -7.51
C ASP A 240 10.33 5.75 -7.11
N HIS A 241 10.02 6.98 -7.52
CA HIS A 241 10.81 8.19 -7.26
C HIS A 241 10.25 9.03 -6.10
N LEU A 242 9.08 8.64 -5.56
CA LEU A 242 8.48 9.30 -4.41
C LEU A 242 9.17 8.87 -3.12
N GLY A 243 10.32 9.49 -2.83
CA GLY A 243 11.14 9.11 -1.67
C GLY A 243 10.46 9.33 -0.31
N ASP A 244 9.78 10.47 -0.12
CA ASP A 244 9.18 10.90 1.15
C ASP A 244 7.73 11.35 0.97
N THR A 245 6.99 11.42 2.09
CA THR A 245 5.62 11.94 2.16
C THR A 245 5.49 13.28 1.43
N ARG A 246 4.48 13.40 0.56
CA ARG A 246 4.10 14.68 -0.06
C ARG A 246 2.87 15.24 0.61
N SER A 247 2.92 16.52 0.97
CA SER A 247 1.80 17.24 1.56
C SER A 247 1.27 18.26 0.56
N ILE A 248 -0.02 18.18 0.25
CA ILE A 248 -0.69 19.03 -0.74
C ILE A 248 -1.78 19.80 -0.03
N ALA A 249 -1.63 21.12 0.05
CA ALA A 249 -2.66 21.99 0.59
C ALA A 249 -3.81 22.11 -0.42
N VAL A 250 -5.03 21.84 0.04
CA VAL A 250 -6.27 22.02 -0.70
C VAL A 250 -7.01 23.20 -0.09
N PRO A 251 -7.19 24.30 -0.85
CA PRO A 251 -7.81 25.51 -0.34
C PRO A 251 -9.29 25.28 -0.02
N ARG A 252 -9.84 26.16 0.82
CA ARG A 252 -11.28 26.20 1.09
C ARG A 252 -12.02 26.50 -0.20
N ARG A 253 -13.11 25.78 -0.47
CA ARG A 253 -14.00 26.05 -1.60
C ARG A 253 -15.44 26.04 -1.12
N ASP A 254 -16.14 27.15 -1.33
CA ASP A 254 -17.50 27.38 -0.84
C ASP A 254 -17.61 27.12 0.69
N ASP A 255 -18.56 26.28 1.10
CA ASP A 255 -18.76 25.85 2.49
C ASP A 255 -17.85 24.72 2.96
N ARG A 256 -16.94 24.24 2.09
CA ARG A 256 -16.09 23.09 2.41
C ARG A 256 -14.72 23.52 2.91
N ALA A 257 -14.33 23.01 4.08
CA ALA A 257 -13.11 23.40 4.79
C ALA A 257 -11.84 23.06 4.01
N ALA A 258 -10.82 23.90 4.17
CA ALA A 258 -9.47 23.62 3.69
C ALA A 258 -8.86 22.43 4.45
N PHE A 259 -7.97 21.71 3.76
CA PHE A 259 -7.26 20.57 4.34
C PHE A 259 -5.91 20.35 3.66
N ILE A 260 -5.08 19.53 4.28
CA ILE A 260 -3.83 19.04 3.72
C ILE A 260 -4.00 17.57 3.40
N LEU A 261 -3.79 17.19 2.14
CA LEU A 261 -3.71 15.80 1.71
C LEU A 261 -2.26 15.35 1.78
N HIS A 262 -1.98 14.35 2.60
CA HIS A 262 -0.69 13.68 2.68
C HIS A 262 -0.70 12.43 1.81
N VAL A 263 0.26 12.29 0.91
CA VAL A 263 0.52 11.09 0.12
C VAL A 263 1.73 10.41 0.75
N LEU A 264 1.49 9.32 1.49
CA LEU A 264 2.49 8.53 2.17
C LEU A 264 2.82 7.31 1.30
N PRO A 265 4.00 7.24 0.66
CA PRO A 265 4.40 6.04 -0.06
C PRO A 265 4.48 4.86 0.91
N ILE A 266 3.86 3.73 0.56
CA ILE A 266 4.06 2.47 1.27
C ILE A 266 5.38 1.93 0.75
N ARG A 267 6.47 2.26 1.46
CA ARG A 267 7.80 1.75 1.12
C ARG A 267 7.74 0.23 1.18
N ARG A 268 7.91 -0.40 0.02
CA ARG A 268 8.04 -1.85 -0.07
C ARG A 268 9.26 -2.23 0.79
N GLN A 269 9.06 -2.85 1.95
CA GLN A 269 10.00 -3.92 2.28
C GLN A 269 9.87 -4.87 1.08
N ALA A 270 10.95 -5.05 0.33
CA ALA A 270 11.01 -5.40 -1.10
C ALA A 270 10.42 -6.78 -1.51
N ARG A 271 9.28 -7.19 -0.93
CA ARG A 271 8.85 -8.57 -0.83
C ARG A 271 7.32 -8.77 -0.76
N ASP A 272 6.52 -7.70 -0.66
CA ASP A 272 5.06 -7.84 -0.60
C ASP A 272 4.40 -7.73 -1.98
N ILE A 273 4.63 -8.75 -2.82
CA ILE A 273 4.10 -8.80 -4.20
C ILE A 273 2.57 -8.83 -4.29
N PHE A 274 1.91 -9.21 -3.19
CA PHE A 274 0.47 -9.32 -3.14
C PHE A 274 -0.18 -7.94 -2.92
N ALA A 275 0.64 -6.91 -2.62
CA ALA A 275 0.20 -5.56 -2.30
C ALA A 275 -0.48 -4.87 -3.46
N ARG A 276 -1.76 -4.58 -3.26
CA ARG A 276 -2.54 -3.73 -4.18
C ARG A 276 -2.30 -2.23 -3.92
N ALA A 277 -2.01 -1.84 -2.68
CA ALA A 277 -1.79 -0.44 -2.32
C ALA A 277 -0.30 -0.07 -2.41
N GLN A 278 -0.01 1.04 -3.10
CA GLN A 278 1.34 1.62 -3.21
C GLN A 278 1.51 2.89 -2.37
N ALA A 279 0.41 3.55 -2.01
CA ALA A 279 0.44 4.68 -1.09
C ALA A 279 -0.81 4.74 -0.24
N MET A 280 -0.67 5.42 0.90
CA MET A 280 -1.76 5.80 1.77
C MET A 280 -1.96 7.30 1.70
N LEU A 281 -3.21 7.70 1.54
CA LEU A 281 -3.66 9.07 1.60
C LEU A 281 -4.18 9.34 3.00
N VAL A 282 -3.70 10.40 3.65
CA VAL A 282 -4.19 10.85 4.95
C VAL A 282 -4.54 12.31 4.85
N VAL A 283 -5.71 12.70 5.35
CA VAL A 283 -6.17 14.08 5.32
C VAL A 283 -6.08 14.70 6.70
N THR A 284 -5.48 15.88 6.78
CA THR A 284 -5.43 16.69 8.00
C THR A 284 -6.20 17.98 7.73
N SER A 285 -7.33 18.18 8.42
CA SER A 285 -8.09 19.42 8.26
C SER A 285 -7.37 20.59 8.94
N SER A 286 -7.34 21.75 8.29
CA SER A 286 -6.84 22.99 8.90
C SER A 286 -7.86 23.61 9.87
N ASP A 287 -9.11 23.16 9.82
CA ASP A 287 -10.23 23.68 10.62
C ASP A 287 -10.43 22.86 11.89
N ARG A 288 -9.30 22.50 12.55
CA ARG A 288 -9.33 21.96 13.91
C ARG A 288 -9.84 23.05 14.85
N ARG A 289 -11.16 23.23 14.89
CA ARG A 289 -11.80 23.76 16.09
C ARG A 289 -11.35 22.86 17.22
N LEU A 290 -10.68 23.43 18.21
CA LEU A 290 -10.12 22.68 19.32
C LEU A 290 -11.31 22.12 20.14
N ARG A 291 -11.77 20.93 19.78
CA ARG A 291 -12.92 20.29 20.43
C ARG A 291 -12.42 19.50 21.61
N ILE A 292 -12.41 20.14 22.76
CA ILE A 292 -12.15 19.48 24.04
C ILE A 292 -13.51 19.19 24.68
N GLU A 293 -13.68 17.94 25.14
CA GLU A 293 -14.90 17.53 25.85
C GLU A 293 -15.12 18.39 27.10
N THR A 294 -16.39 18.71 27.34
CA THR A 294 -16.74 19.69 28.39
C THR A 294 -16.47 19.09 29.78
N SER A 295 -16.68 17.78 29.93
CA SER A 295 -16.34 17.01 31.12
C SER A 295 -14.84 17.02 31.41
N LEU A 296 -13.99 16.85 30.38
CA LEU A 296 -12.54 16.86 30.53
C LEU A 296 -12.03 18.23 30.98
N LEU A 297 -12.60 19.32 30.45
CA LEU A 297 -12.31 20.69 30.91
C LEU A 297 -12.75 20.92 32.36
N CYS A 298 -13.89 20.35 32.77
CA CYS A 298 -14.34 20.39 34.16
C CYS A 298 -13.38 19.63 35.08
N GLU A 299 -12.93 18.43 34.70
CA GLU A 299 -12.04 17.58 35.49
C GLU A 299 -10.62 18.12 35.61
N LEU A 300 -10.05 18.66 34.52
CA LEU A 300 -8.66 19.12 34.51
C LEU A 300 -8.45 20.47 35.23
N TYR A 301 -9.49 21.31 35.29
CA TYR A 301 -9.36 22.71 35.70
C TYR A 301 -10.44 23.17 36.69
N ASP A 302 -11.20 22.24 37.28
CA ASP A 302 -12.30 22.52 38.21
C ASP A 302 -13.29 23.58 37.67
N LEU A 303 -13.54 23.54 36.35
CA LEU A 303 -14.50 24.42 35.70
C LEU A 303 -15.92 23.94 35.98
N THR A 304 -16.84 24.88 36.21
CA THR A 304 -18.27 24.56 36.18
C THR A 304 -18.71 24.23 34.76
N ARG A 305 -19.84 23.53 34.58
CA ARG A 305 -20.36 23.22 33.22
C ARG A 305 -20.57 24.47 32.36
N ALA A 306 -21.00 25.59 32.97
CA ALA A 306 -21.18 26.85 32.27
C ALA A 306 -19.85 27.46 31.83
N GLU A 307 -18.84 27.45 32.70
CA GLU A 307 -17.47 27.92 32.38
C GLU A 307 -16.84 27.07 31.26
N ALA A 308 -16.96 25.75 31.34
CA ALA A 308 -16.45 24.82 30.33
C ALA A 308 -17.18 24.97 28.98
N ALA A 309 -18.48 25.26 28.97
CA ALA A 309 -19.23 25.55 27.74
C ALA A 309 -18.72 26.81 27.02
N VAL A 310 -18.44 27.89 27.78
CA VAL A 310 -17.85 29.12 27.24
C VAL A 310 -16.42 28.92 26.77
N ALA A 311 -15.60 28.22 27.57
CA ALA A 311 -14.23 27.84 27.22
C ALA A 311 -14.17 27.08 25.89
N ARG A 312 -15.06 26.11 25.69
CA ARG A 312 -15.17 25.36 24.44
C ARG A 312 -15.52 26.25 23.25
N LYS A 313 -16.46 27.18 23.40
CA LYS A 313 -16.84 28.10 22.32
C LYS A 313 -15.70 29.04 21.93
N LEU A 314 -14.90 29.47 22.90
CA LEU A 314 -13.67 30.22 22.63
C LEU A 314 -12.63 29.37 21.86
N LEU A 315 -12.47 28.10 22.24
CA LEU A 315 -11.60 27.13 21.55
C LEU A 315 -12.08 26.77 20.13
N GLU A 316 -13.38 26.89 19.87
CA GLU A 316 -13.99 26.80 18.55
C GLU A 316 -13.76 28.05 17.68
N GLY A 317 -13.10 29.08 18.22
CA GLY A 317 -12.74 30.32 17.52
C GLY A 317 -13.83 31.40 17.54
N LEU A 318 -14.89 31.25 18.34
CA LEU A 318 -15.94 32.26 18.45
C LEU A 318 -15.47 33.46 19.26
N SER A 319 -15.89 34.65 18.85
CA SER A 319 -15.73 35.90 19.57
C SER A 319 -16.66 35.98 20.79
N VAL A 320 -16.33 36.86 21.74
CA VAL A 320 -17.13 37.09 22.95
C VAL A 320 -18.58 37.45 22.63
N ASP A 321 -18.81 38.20 21.54
CA ASP A 321 -20.14 38.64 21.12
C ASP A 321 -20.96 37.48 20.51
N GLU A 322 -20.32 36.60 19.74
CA GLU A 322 -20.95 35.39 19.20
C GLU A 322 -21.29 34.40 20.33
N ILE A 323 -20.42 34.28 21.33
CA ILE A 323 -20.68 33.45 22.51
C ILE A 323 -21.86 34.02 23.32
N ALA A 324 -21.89 35.33 23.55
CA ALA A 324 -22.97 36.00 24.26
C ALA A 324 -24.32 35.77 23.56
N THR A 325 -24.33 35.89 22.23
CA THR A 325 -25.50 35.62 21.39
C THR A 325 -25.93 34.15 21.48
N ALA A 326 -24.99 33.22 21.35
CA ALA A 326 -25.26 31.77 21.42
C ALA A 326 -25.81 31.34 22.79
N HIS A 327 -25.39 31.99 23.86
CA HIS A 327 -25.84 31.71 25.23
C HIS A 327 -27.02 32.58 25.69
N GLN A 328 -27.50 33.51 24.86
CA GLN A 328 -28.57 34.47 25.19
C GLN A 328 -28.29 35.24 26.50
N VAL A 329 -27.04 35.63 26.72
CA VAL A 329 -26.61 36.40 27.90
C VAL A 329 -25.86 37.67 27.49
N GLY A 330 -25.70 38.61 28.41
CA GLY A 330 -24.96 39.84 28.16
C GLY A 330 -23.46 39.60 27.93
N ARG A 331 -22.85 40.45 27.08
CA ARG A 331 -21.39 40.44 26.80
C ARG A 331 -20.53 40.47 28.07
N GLU A 332 -20.94 41.27 29.06
CA GLU A 332 -20.22 41.38 30.34
C GLU A 332 -20.30 40.09 31.17
N THR A 333 -21.39 39.31 31.05
CA THR A 333 -21.51 37.99 31.68
C THR A 333 -20.48 37.01 31.10
N ILE A 334 -20.33 36.97 29.77
CA ILE A 334 -19.31 36.14 29.11
C ILE A 334 -17.90 36.59 29.47
N ARG A 335 -17.63 37.90 29.51
CA ARG A 335 -16.32 38.44 29.94
C ARG A 335 -15.97 38.01 31.37
N SER A 336 -16.93 38.09 32.28
CA SER A 336 -16.76 37.65 33.67
C SER A 336 -16.48 36.14 33.78
N GLN A 337 -17.23 35.32 33.03
CA GLN A 337 -17.00 33.88 32.97
C GLN A 337 -15.63 33.54 32.37
N LEU A 338 -15.22 34.22 31.30
CA LEU A 338 -13.89 34.05 30.70
C LEU A 338 -12.78 34.44 31.66
N LYS A 339 -12.94 35.51 32.46
CA LYS A 339 -11.96 35.89 33.48
C LYS A 339 -11.77 34.78 34.52
N ARG A 340 -12.86 34.11 34.93
CA ARG A 340 -12.81 32.96 35.83
C ARG A 340 -12.15 31.75 35.18
N VAL A 341 -12.49 31.45 33.94
CA VAL A 341 -11.86 30.38 33.15
C VAL A 341 -10.34 30.61 33.09
N LEU A 342 -9.90 31.78 32.64
CA LEU A 342 -8.48 32.14 32.54
C LEU A 342 -7.75 32.02 33.88
N SER A 343 -8.39 32.45 34.97
CA SER A 343 -7.83 32.32 36.33
C SER A 343 -7.68 30.85 36.75
N LYS A 344 -8.70 30.02 36.51
CA LYS A 344 -8.68 28.59 36.87
C LYS A 344 -7.72 27.76 36.01
N THR A 345 -7.52 28.17 34.76
CA THR A 345 -6.60 27.50 33.84
C THR A 345 -5.18 28.10 33.85
N GLY A 346 -4.91 29.05 34.76
CA GLY A 346 -3.60 29.71 34.87
C GLY A 346 -3.16 30.45 33.60
N SER A 347 -4.11 30.90 32.78
CA SER A 347 -3.85 31.51 31.48
C SER A 347 -3.91 33.04 31.59
N GLN A 348 -2.92 33.73 31.00
CA GLN A 348 -2.80 35.19 31.12
C GLN A 348 -3.64 35.97 30.11
N SER A 349 -4.09 35.31 29.04
CA SER A 349 -4.95 35.88 28.02
C SER A 349 -5.75 34.78 27.31
N GLN A 350 -6.76 35.17 26.52
CA GLN A 350 -7.49 34.23 25.66
C GLN A 350 -6.55 33.52 24.66
N ALA A 351 -5.55 34.24 24.12
CA ALA A 351 -4.55 33.65 23.24
C ALA A 351 -3.64 32.65 23.97
N ASP A 352 -3.24 32.95 25.21
CA ASP A 352 -2.45 32.02 26.04
C ASP A 352 -3.26 30.76 26.41
N PHE A 353 -4.54 30.93 26.73
CA PHE A 353 -5.48 29.83 26.97
C PHE A 353 -5.61 28.91 25.76
N ILE A 354 -5.88 29.46 24.58
CA ILE A 354 -5.97 28.70 23.33
C ILE A 354 -4.66 27.97 23.05
N ARG A 355 -3.51 28.64 23.20
CA ARG A 355 -2.19 28.05 22.99
C ARG A 355 -1.91 26.87 23.92
N ARG A 356 -2.28 26.98 25.21
CA ARG A 356 -2.07 25.93 26.22
C ARG A 356 -2.97 24.72 26.04
N LEU A 357 -4.18 24.94 25.53
CA LEU A 357 -5.16 23.89 25.31
C LEU A 357 -5.10 23.28 23.91
N ALA A 358 -4.41 23.93 22.96
CA ALA A 358 -4.19 23.41 21.63
C ALA A 358 -3.65 21.96 21.58
N PRO A 359 -2.70 21.55 22.46
CA PRO A 359 -2.22 20.16 22.51
C PRO A 359 -3.23 19.15 23.08
N LEU A 360 -4.25 19.62 23.83
CA LEU A 360 -5.26 18.77 24.48
C LEU A 360 -6.51 18.58 23.62
N ALA A 361 -6.60 19.26 22.48
CA ALA A 361 -7.68 19.04 21.53
C ALA A 361 -7.35 17.88 20.59
N LEU A 362 -8.32 16.97 20.46
CA LEU A 362 -8.25 15.81 19.56
C LEU A 362 -8.60 16.19 18.12
#